data_AF-A0A1U9QRR7-F1
#
_entry.id   AF-A0A1U9QRR7-F1
#
_cell.length_a   1.000
_cell.length_b   1.000
_cell.length_c   1.000
_cell.angle_alpha   90.00
_cell.angle_beta   90.00
_cell.angle_gamma   90.00
#
_symmetry.space_group_name_H-M   'P 1'
#
loop_
_entity.id
_entity.type
_entity.pdbx_description
1 polymer ?
#
loop_
_entity_poly.entity_id
_entity_poly.type
_entity_poly.pdbx_seq_one_letter_code
_entity_poly.pdbx_strand_id
1 'polypeptide(L)'
;MNWLWWIFVFFMVGGFSWVADTGRSALRTRHERRVERLKLVEGGRLALEESHKPPEPVCGCTHHLAKHDKQGKCHERVEVATAWDENKKPKRYELAQCNCQQYVGPQPLSRIYADDITDLDVAILDAQLKATEPRKPTEPGKPVELNKPTEPTEPTEPTEPTEPKSEGPRLEKDGD
;
A
#
# COMPACT_ATOMS: atom_id res chain seq x y z
N MET A 1 23.41 -65.00 -8.08
CA MET A 1 22.77 -63.80 -8.67
C MET A 1 21.54 -63.26 -7.92
N ASN A 2 20.90 -63.96 -6.97
CA ASN A 2 19.68 -63.43 -6.29
C ASN A 2 19.92 -62.34 -5.23
N TRP A 3 21.15 -62.21 -4.70
CA TRP A 3 21.44 -61.28 -3.61
C TRP A 3 21.43 -59.81 -4.06
N LEU A 4 22.00 -59.52 -5.24
CA LEU A 4 21.96 -58.19 -5.85
C LEU A 4 20.53 -57.74 -6.15
N TRP A 5 19.64 -58.68 -6.51
CA TRP A 5 18.24 -58.39 -6.78
C TRP A 5 17.49 -57.96 -5.49
N TRP A 6 17.74 -58.61 -4.36
CA TRP A 6 17.18 -58.20 -3.07
C TRP A 6 17.68 -56.84 -2.57
N ILE A 7 18.97 -56.52 -2.78
CA ILE A 7 19.52 -55.20 -2.47
C ILE A 7 18.84 -54.12 -3.33
N PHE A 8 18.63 -54.40 -4.62
CA PHE A 8 17.98 -53.46 -5.54
C PHE A 8 16.51 -53.21 -5.16
N VAL A 9 15.77 -54.26 -4.77
CA VAL A 9 14.39 -54.15 -4.29
C VAL A 9 14.31 -53.32 -3.00
N PHE A 10 15.21 -53.55 -2.04
CA PHE A 10 15.27 -52.74 -0.83
C PHE A 10 15.59 -51.27 -1.10
N PHE A 11 16.48 -50.99 -2.06
CA PHE A 11 16.84 -49.62 -2.44
C PHE A 11 15.69 -48.90 -3.17
N MET A 12 14.99 -49.60 -4.07
CA MET A 12 13.84 -49.08 -4.82
C MET A 12 12.61 -48.85 -3.94
N VAL A 13 12.33 -49.75 -2.99
CA VAL A 13 11.13 -49.66 -2.14
C VAL A 13 11.35 -48.77 -0.91
N GLY A 14 12.56 -48.74 -0.33
CA GLY A 14 12.78 -48.10 0.97
C GLY A 14 13.63 -46.83 0.96
N GLY A 15 14.64 -46.73 0.08
CA GLY A 15 15.70 -45.72 0.24
C GLY A 15 15.44 -44.41 -0.48
N PHE A 16 14.96 -44.46 -1.73
CA PHE A 16 14.89 -43.27 -2.58
C PHE A 16 13.65 -42.38 -2.36
N SER A 17 12.51 -42.97 -1.95
CA SER A 17 11.29 -42.18 -1.69
C SER A 17 11.51 -41.21 -0.53
N TRP A 18 12.10 -41.67 0.58
CA TRP A 18 12.28 -40.85 1.77
C TRP A 18 13.20 -39.63 1.54
N VAL A 19 14.27 -39.80 0.75
CA VAL A 19 15.17 -38.68 0.39
C VAL A 19 14.47 -37.68 -0.54
N ALA A 20 13.70 -38.16 -1.52
CA ALA A 20 12.93 -37.30 -2.41
C ALA A 20 11.81 -36.54 -1.65
N ASP A 21 11.16 -37.19 -0.68
CA ASP A 21 10.09 -36.63 0.13
C ASP A 21 10.62 -35.56 1.11
N THR A 22 11.80 -35.77 1.68
CA THR A 22 12.46 -34.79 2.57
C THR A 22 12.90 -33.53 1.82
N GLY A 23 13.41 -33.68 0.59
CA GLY A 23 13.75 -32.53 -0.25
C GLY A 23 12.51 -31.73 -0.69
N ARG A 24 11.40 -32.40 -1.01
CA ARG A 24 10.13 -31.75 -1.36
C ARG A 24 9.52 -30.98 -0.20
N SER A 25 9.55 -31.54 1.02
CA SER A 25 8.98 -30.87 2.19
C SER A 25 9.74 -29.59 2.55
N ALA A 26 11.07 -29.59 2.46
CA ALA A 26 11.89 -28.40 2.68
C ALA A 26 11.58 -27.26 1.69
N LEU A 27 11.42 -27.57 0.40
CA LEU A 27 11.04 -26.57 -0.62
C LEU A 27 9.63 -26.02 -0.37
N ARG A 28 8.70 -26.87 0.07
CA ARG A 28 7.32 -26.48 0.37
C ARG A 28 7.25 -25.51 1.54
N THR A 29 7.97 -25.79 2.64
CA THR A 29 8.03 -24.86 3.78
C THR A 29 8.66 -23.51 3.42
N ARG A 30 9.70 -23.48 2.58
CA ARG A 30 10.28 -22.23 2.07
C ARG A 30 9.29 -21.44 1.22
N HIS A 31 8.55 -22.13 0.35
CA HIS A 31 7.53 -21.51 -0.49
C HIS A 31 6.38 -20.94 0.36
N GLU A 32 5.90 -21.70 1.34
CA GLU A 32 4.85 -21.25 2.28
C GLU A 32 5.28 -19.97 3.01
N ARG A 33 6.49 -19.93 3.59
CA ARG A 33 7.04 -18.71 4.22
C ARG A 33 7.24 -17.55 3.25
N ARG A 34 7.45 -17.82 1.95
CA ARG A 34 7.56 -16.77 0.93
C ARG A 34 6.19 -16.20 0.58
N VAL A 35 5.19 -17.05 0.42
CA VAL A 35 3.80 -16.65 0.15
C VAL A 35 3.23 -15.86 1.31
N GLU A 36 3.48 -16.28 2.55
CA GLU A 36 3.04 -15.56 3.75
C GLU A 36 3.58 -14.12 3.79
N ARG A 37 4.88 -13.94 3.51
CA ARG A 37 5.48 -12.61 3.40
C ARG A 37 4.85 -11.76 2.32
N LEU A 38 4.58 -12.33 1.14
CA LEU A 38 3.91 -11.61 0.05
C LEU A 38 2.50 -11.17 0.44
N LYS A 39 1.74 -12.05 1.11
CA LYS A 39 0.38 -11.73 1.60
C LYS A 39 0.39 -10.62 2.64
N LEU A 40 1.38 -10.57 3.52
CA LEU A 40 1.52 -9.47 4.50
C LEU A 40 1.78 -8.13 3.81
N VAL A 41 2.66 -8.10 2.80
CA VAL A 41 2.94 -6.89 2.01
C VAL A 41 1.70 -6.46 1.22
N GLU A 42 1.01 -7.41 0.57
CA GLU A 42 -0.22 -7.14 -0.18
C GLU A 42 -1.33 -6.62 0.73
N GLY A 43 -1.53 -7.24 1.90
CA GLY A 43 -2.48 -6.77 2.90
C GLY A 43 -2.17 -5.35 3.40
N GLY A 44 -0.89 -5.04 3.64
CA GLY A 44 -0.46 -3.68 3.97
C GLY A 44 -0.75 -2.66 2.87
N ARG A 45 -0.49 -3.03 1.60
CA ARG A 45 -0.80 -2.19 0.44
C ARG A 45 -2.30 -1.92 0.30
N LEU A 46 -3.13 -2.95 0.45
CA LEU A 46 -4.59 -2.83 0.39
C LEU A 46 -5.16 -1.99 1.55
N ALA A 47 -4.61 -2.12 2.75
CA ALA A 47 -5.01 -1.30 3.89
C ALA A 47 -4.70 0.20 3.66
N LEU A 48 -3.54 0.51 3.07
CA LEU A 48 -3.21 1.87 2.65
C LEU A 48 -4.17 2.35 1.55
N GLU A 49 -4.42 1.54 0.52
CA GLU A 49 -5.34 1.88 -0.57
C GLU A 49 -6.77 2.17 -0.06
N GLU A 50 -7.28 1.37 0.88
CA GLU A 50 -8.58 1.59 1.51
C GLU A 50 -8.60 2.88 2.35
N SER A 51 -7.54 3.16 3.10
CA SER A 51 -7.44 4.41 3.88
C SER A 51 -7.35 5.67 2.99
N HIS A 52 -6.83 5.52 1.78
CA HIS A 52 -6.76 6.59 0.78
C HIS A 52 -8.05 6.72 -0.06
N LYS A 53 -9.04 5.84 0.15
CA LYS A 53 -10.30 5.89 -0.59
C LYS A 53 -11.14 7.07 -0.08
N PRO A 54 -11.44 8.07 -0.93
CA PRO A 54 -12.25 9.19 -0.48
C PRO A 54 -13.66 8.69 -0.11
N PRO A 55 -14.28 9.20 0.97
CA PRO A 55 -15.63 8.81 1.33
C PRO A 55 -16.57 9.13 0.17
N GLU A 56 -17.48 8.19 -0.14
CA GLU A 56 -18.48 8.45 -1.17
C GLU A 56 -19.35 9.63 -0.72
N PRO A 57 -19.54 10.66 -1.57
CA PRO A 57 -20.36 11.80 -1.22
C PRO A 57 -21.83 11.37 -1.21
N VAL A 58 -22.33 11.02 -0.04
CA VAL A 58 -23.74 10.66 0.18
C VAL A 58 -24.51 11.93 0.60
N CYS A 59 -25.42 12.37 -0.26
CA CYS A 59 -26.37 13.44 0.08
C CYS A 59 -27.34 12.97 1.17
N GLY A 60 -27.88 13.87 2.02
CA GLY A 60 -28.78 13.51 3.12
C GLY A 60 -30.06 12.74 2.72
N CYS A 61 -30.43 12.74 1.43
CA CYS A 61 -31.52 11.91 0.84
C CYS A 61 -31.01 10.58 0.23
N THR A 62 -29.76 10.17 0.47
CA THR A 62 -29.14 8.88 0.06
C THR A 62 -29.04 8.59 -1.45
N HIS A 63 -29.16 9.59 -2.32
CA HIS A 63 -29.01 9.41 -3.78
C HIS A 63 -27.79 10.17 -4.34
N HIS A 64 -27.33 9.76 -5.52
CA HIS A 64 -26.16 10.34 -6.18
C HIS A 64 -26.38 11.76 -6.70
N LEU A 65 -25.28 12.48 -6.91
CA LEU A 65 -25.23 13.87 -7.41
C LEU A 65 -25.93 14.05 -8.77
N ALA A 66 -26.02 13.00 -9.58
CA ALA A 66 -26.71 13.01 -10.88
C ALA A 66 -28.21 13.35 -10.80
N LYS A 67 -28.82 13.27 -9.61
CA LYS A 67 -30.23 13.60 -9.37
C LYS A 67 -30.48 15.07 -9.02
N HIS A 68 -29.42 15.89 -9.04
CA HIS A 68 -29.48 17.32 -8.80
C HIS A 68 -29.36 18.12 -10.10
N ASP A 69 -30.03 19.26 -10.17
CA ASP A 69 -29.71 20.29 -11.16
C ASP A 69 -28.42 21.06 -10.82
N LYS A 70 -28.01 21.95 -11.71
CA LYS A 70 -26.87 22.86 -11.50
C LYS A 70 -27.10 23.85 -10.34
N GLN A 71 -28.33 23.99 -9.85
CA GLN A 71 -28.72 24.87 -8.74
C GLN A 71 -28.75 24.11 -7.40
N GLY A 72 -28.51 22.79 -7.41
CA GLY A 72 -28.47 21.91 -6.24
C GLY A 72 -29.84 21.38 -5.79
N LYS A 73 -30.91 21.64 -6.54
CA LYS A 73 -32.25 21.12 -6.26
C LYS A 73 -32.34 19.64 -6.64
N CYS A 74 -32.80 18.81 -5.70
CA CYS A 74 -33.07 17.41 -5.98
C CYS A 74 -34.39 17.23 -6.75
N HIS A 75 -34.38 16.41 -7.79
CA HIS A 75 -35.57 16.05 -8.57
C HIS A 75 -36.20 14.72 -8.17
N GLU A 76 -35.61 13.98 -7.22
CA GLU A 76 -36.09 12.67 -6.78
C GLU A 76 -37.27 12.77 -5.80
N ARG A 77 -38.14 11.75 -5.82
CA ARG A 77 -39.24 11.61 -4.85
C ARG A 77 -38.81 10.64 -3.77
N VAL A 78 -38.94 11.04 -2.50
CA VAL A 78 -38.58 10.25 -1.33
C VAL A 78 -39.80 9.94 -0.48
N GLU A 79 -39.75 8.84 0.26
CA GLU A 79 -40.81 8.45 1.18
C GLU A 79 -40.74 9.33 2.44
N VAL A 80 -41.80 10.10 2.67
CA VAL A 80 -41.93 10.98 3.83
C VAL A 80 -43.10 10.52 4.68
N ALA A 81 -42.89 10.45 6.00
CA ALA A 81 -43.94 10.11 6.94
C ALA A 81 -44.96 11.26 7.06
N THR A 82 -46.20 11.00 6.67
CA THR A 82 -47.29 12.00 6.69
C THR A 82 -48.25 11.82 7.86
N ALA A 83 -48.30 10.63 8.47
CA ALA A 83 -49.09 10.38 9.67
C ALA A 83 -48.23 9.83 10.81
N TRP A 84 -48.41 10.39 12.00
CA TRP A 84 -47.66 10.07 13.21
C TRP A 84 -48.61 9.57 14.29
N ASP A 85 -48.17 8.62 15.09
CA ASP A 85 -48.88 8.19 16.29
C ASP A 85 -48.51 9.02 17.53
N GLU A 86 -49.14 8.71 18.66
CA GLU A 86 -48.92 9.39 19.95
C GLU A 86 -47.48 9.24 20.47
N ASN A 87 -46.76 8.21 20.01
CA ASN A 87 -45.37 7.94 20.35
C ASN A 87 -44.39 8.47 19.28
N LYS A 88 -44.83 9.32 18.35
CA LYS A 88 -44.04 9.83 17.22
C LYS A 88 -43.48 8.71 16.33
N LYS A 89 -44.18 7.58 16.22
CA LYS A 89 -43.90 6.58 15.20
C LYS A 89 -44.72 6.88 13.93
N PRO A 90 -44.08 6.81 12.75
CA PRO A 90 -44.78 7.03 11.49
C PRO A 90 -45.72 5.86 11.18
N LYS A 91 -47.00 6.16 11.01
CA LYS A 91 -48.04 5.18 10.63
C LYS A 91 -48.25 5.10 9.12
N ARG A 92 -47.91 6.17 8.39
CA ARG A 92 -48.11 6.26 6.94
C ARG A 92 -46.97 7.02 6.29
N TYR A 93 -46.53 6.50 5.14
CA TYR A 93 -45.56 7.13 4.27
C TYR A 93 -46.21 7.49 2.94
N GLU A 94 -45.86 8.64 2.39
CA GLU A 94 -46.25 9.09 1.06
C GLU A 94 -45.01 9.54 0.29
N LEU A 95 -45.06 9.41 -1.04
CA LEU A 95 -43.99 9.89 -1.92
C LEU A 95 -44.10 11.41 -2.03
N ALA A 96 -43.14 12.12 -1.43
CA ALA A 96 -43.02 13.57 -1.53
C ALA A 96 -41.73 13.96 -2.27
N GLN A 97 -41.70 15.16 -2.82
CA GLN A 97 -40.47 15.70 -3.41
C GLN A 97 -39.38 15.80 -2.33
N CYS A 98 -38.18 15.27 -2.58
CA CYS A 98 -37.07 15.47 -1.63
C CYS A 98 -36.76 16.96 -1.54
N ASN A 99 -36.84 17.49 -0.31
CA ASN A 99 -36.52 18.88 0.01
C ASN A 99 -35.03 19.09 0.32
N CYS A 100 -34.15 18.11 0.02
CA CYS A 100 -32.73 18.32 0.20
C CYS A 100 -32.21 19.36 -0.80
N GLN A 101 -31.47 20.31 -0.25
CA GLN A 101 -30.57 21.16 -1.00
C GLN A 101 -29.22 20.45 -0.88
N GLN A 102 -28.67 20.03 -2.01
CA GLN A 102 -27.39 19.33 -2.16
C GLN A 102 -26.43 19.46 -0.97
N TYR A 103 -25.88 18.34 -0.48
CA TYR A 103 -24.90 18.35 0.61
C TYR A 103 -23.72 19.30 0.31
N VAL A 104 -23.52 20.26 1.20
CA VAL A 104 -22.43 21.24 1.21
C VAL A 104 -21.46 20.85 2.32
N GLY A 105 -20.67 19.81 2.10
CA GLY A 105 -19.53 19.48 2.95
C GLY A 105 -18.28 20.26 2.54
N PRO A 106 -17.20 20.25 3.35
CA PRO A 106 -15.90 20.74 2.88
C PRO A 106 -15.59 20.08 1.54
N GLN A 107 -15.17 20.89 0.57
CA GLN A 107 -14.79 20.40 -0.74
C GLN A 107 -13.82 19.23 -0.54
N PRO A 108 -14.06 18.05 -1.16
CA PRO A 108 -13.27 16.86 -0.87
C PRO A 108 -11.79 17.21 -1.03
N LEU A 109 -11.02 16.82 -0.02
CA LEU A 109 -9.64 17.26 0.23
C LEU A 109 -8.71 17.11 -0.99
N SER A 110 -9.09 16.30 -1.98
CA SER A 110 -8.38 16.14 -3.26
C SER A 110 -8.25 17.41 -4.10
N ARG A 111 -9.07 18.46 -3.88
CA ARG A 111 -8.89 19.76 -4.55
C ARG A 111 -7.98 20.75 -3.83
N ILE A 112 -7.73 20.53 -2.54
CA ILE A 112 -6.97 21.47 -1.69
C ILE A 112 -5.62 20.86 -1.25
N TYR A 113 -5.47 19.54 -1.30
CA TYR A 113 -4.24 18.86 -0.87
C TYR A 113 -3.48 18.25 -2.04
N ALA A 114 -2.87 19.12 -2.85
CA ALA A 114 -1.76 18.76 -3.71
C ALA A 114 -0.96 20.02 -4.06
N ASP A 115 -0.31 20.63 -3.05
CA ASP A 115 0.76 21.58 -3.32
C ASP A 115 2.08 20.81 -3.51
N ASP A 116 2.62 20.97 -4.72
CA ASP A 116 4.03 20.98 -5.12
C ASP A 116 4.85 19.67 -5.10
N ILE A 117 4.37 18.60 -5.74
CA ILE A 117 5.29 17.56 -6.26
C ILE A 117 5.71 17.85 -7.71
N THR A 118 4.93 18.64 -8.46
CA THR A 118 5.23 18.95 -9.87
C THR A 118 6.38 19.93 -10.08
N ASP A 119 6.76 20.71 -9.06
CA ASP A 119 7.81 21.71 -9.18
C ASP A 119 9.23 21.12 -9.02
N LEU A 120 9.37 19.92 -8.46
CA LEU A 120 10.63 19.17 -8.49
C LEU A 120 10.92 18.55 -9.86
N ASP A 121 9.89 18.26 -10.66
CA ASP A 121 10.08 17.60 -11.95
C ASP A 121 10.62 18.56 -13.01
N VAL A 122 10.21 19.83 -13.01
CA VAL A 122 10.63 20.82 -14.03
C VAL A 122 12.13 21.12 -13.95
N ALA A 123 12.70 21.20 -12.74
CA ALA A 123 14.13 21.42 -12.54
C ALA A 123 14.97 20.20 -12.97
N ILE A 124 14.46 18.99 -12.74
CA ILE A 124 15.14 17.73 -13.13
C ILE A 124 15.04 17.52 -14.65
N LEU A 125 13.90 17.83 -15.26
CA LEU A 125 13.70 17.78 -16.72
C LEU A 125 14.55 18.82 -17.45
N ASP A 126 14.64 20.06 -16.93
CA ASP A 126 15.50 21.11 -17.52
C ASP A 126 16.99 20.75 -17.38
N ALA A 127 17.39 20.15 -16.25
CA ALA A 127 18.75 19.63 -16.06
C ALA A 127 19.08 18.47 -17.02
N GLN A 128 18.12 17.57 -17.28
CA GLN A 128 18.30 16.46 -18.21
C GLN A 128 18.37 16.92 -19.68
N LEU A 129 17.56 17.91 -20.08
CA LEU A 129 17.62 18.51 -21.41
C LEU A 129 18.96 19.26 -21.63
N LYS A 130 19.44 20.02 -20.63
CA LYS A 130 20.76 20.67 -20.68
C LYS A 130 21.92 19.68 -20.77
N ALA A 131 21.80 18.50 -20.18
CA ALA A 131 22.83 17.46 -20.24
C ALA A 131 22.91 16.77 -21.62
N THR A 132 21.87 16.91 -22.47
CA THR A 132 21.82 16.32 -23.82
C THR A 132 22.30 17.22 -24.94
N GLU A 133 22.70 18.48 -24.66
CA GLU A 133 23.34 19.33 -25.67
C GLU A 133 24.74 18.79 -26.02
N PRO A 134 25.07 18.58 -27.30
CA PRO A 134 26.35 17.99 -27.70
C PRO A 134 27.48 18.98 -27.38
N ARG A 135 28.29 18.68 -26.36
CA ARG A 135 29.56 19.38 -26.14
C ARG A 135 30.42 19.20 -27.39
N LYS A 136 30.83 20.32 -27.99
CA LYS A 136 31.81 20.37 -29.09
C LYS A 136 33.02 19.48 -28.72
N PRO A 137 33.48 18.56 -29.59
CA PRO A 137 34.61 17.71 -29.26
C PRO A 137 35.85 18.58 -28.99
N THR A 138 36.39 18.46 -27.78
CA THR A 138 37.74 18.94 -27.47
C THR A 138 38.71 17.92 -28.05
N GLU A 139 39.75 18.37 -28.76
CA GLU A 139 40.73 17.49 -29.41
C GLU A 139 41.30 16.47 -28.41
N PRO A 140 41.53 15.21 -28.84
CA PRO A 140 42.05 14.18 -27.96
C PRO A 140 43.49 14.50 -27.55
N GLY A 141 43.64 14.94 -26.29
CA GLY A 141 44.92 14.95 -25.61
C GLY A 141 45.49 13.53 -25.50
N LYS A 142 46.79 13.42 -25.71
CA LYS A 142 47.62 12.21 -25.70
C LYS A 142 47.23 11.22 -24.57
N PRO A 143 47.20 9.89 -24.81
CA PRO A 143 46.82 8.92 -23.78
C PRO A 143 47.80 8.96 -22.60
N VAL A 144 47.26 9.11 -21.39
CA VAL A 144 47.99 8.82 -20.15
C VAL A 144 47.92 7.31 -19.91
N GLU A 145 49.09 6.72 -19.66
CA GLU A 145 49.27 5.29 -19.41
C GLU A 145 48.43 4.79 -18.22
N LEU A 146 47.83 3.62 -18.42
CA LEU A 146 46.90 2.97 -17.51
C LEU A 146 47.63 2.46 -16.26
N ASN A 147 47.50 3.17 -15.13
CA ASN A 147 47.91 2.63 -13.84
C ASN A 147 46.92 1.55 -13.38
N LYS A 148 47.48 0.41 -12.98
CA LYS A 148 46.82 -0.83 -12.54
C LYS A 148 45.82 -0.55 -11.40
N PRO A 149 44.61 -1.15 -11.40
CA PRO A 149 43.68 -1.00 -10.29
C PRO A 149 44.21 -1.59 -8.99
N THR A 150 44.14 -0.81 -7.91
CA THR A 150 44.28 -1.26 -6.52
C THR A 150 43.10 -2.15 -6.16
N GLU A 151 43.36 -3.27 -5.48
CA GLU A 151 42.32 -4.22 -5.06
C GLU A 151 41.31 -3.59 -4.07
N PRO A 152 40.04 -4.03 -4.06
CA PRO A 152 39.03 -3.50 -3.15
C PRO A 152 39.30 -3.94 -1.70
N THR A 153 39.34 -2.99 -0.79
CA THR A 153 39.34 -3.22 0.66
C THR A 153 38.01 -3.86 1.10
N GLU A 154 38.08 -4.90 1.94
CA GLU A 154 36.91 -5.59 2.50
C GLU A 154 36.00 -4.65 3.32
N PRO A 155 34.67 -4.89 3.32
CA PRO A 155 33.72 -4.10 4.11
C PRO A 155 33.85 -4.41 5.61
N THR A 156 33.91 -3.34 6.40
CA THR A 156 33.91 -3.38 7.87
C THR A 156 32.58 -3.93 8.41
N GLU A 157 32.65 -4.83 9.39
CA GLU A 157 31.48 -5.43 10.05
C GLU A 157 30.63 -4.39 10.81
N PRO A 158 29.30 -4.60 10.96
CA PRO A 158 28.42 -3.66 11.64
C PRO A 158 28.60 -3.74 13.16
N THR A 159 28.75 -2.58 13.80
CA THR A 159 28.77 -2.42 15.25
C THR A 159 27.40 -2.74 15.86
N GLU A 160 27.41 -3.48 16.97
CA GLU A 160 26.25 -3.92 17.74
C GLU A 160 25.48 -2.74 18.39
N PRO A 161 24.13 -2.76 18.47
CA PRO A 161 23.37 -1.65 19.06
C PRO A 161 23.45 -1.67 20.60
N THR A 162 23.78 -0.52 21.18
CA THR A 162 23.71 -0.29 22.64
C THR A 162 22.25 -0.22 23.11
N GLU A 163 21.92 -0.97 24.15
CA GLU A 163 20.60 -0.94 24.84
C GLU A 163 20.32 0.42 25.50
N PRO A 164 19.07 0.94 25.44
CA PRO A 164 18.72 2.15 26.18
C PRO A 164 18.41 1.84 27.66
N LYS A 165 19.13 2.55 28.53
CA LYS A 165 18.95 2.59 29.98
C LYS A 165 17.61 3.21 30.36
N SER A 166 16.82 2.48 31.14
CA SER A 166 15.63 2.96 31.84
C SER A 166 15.99 3.81 33.07
N GLU A 167 15.43 5.01 33.22
CA GLU A 167 15.34 5.76 34.48
C GLU A 167 14.20 6.81 34.36
N GLY A 168 13.27 6.83 35.34
CA GLY A 168 11.97 7.57 35.36
C GLY A 168 12.06 9.08 35.68
N PRO A 169 11.01 9.78 36.22
CA PRO A 169 10.14 9.32 37.31
C PRO A 169 8.65 9.79 37.32
N ARG A 170 7.90 9.06 38.16
CA ARG A 170 6.77 9.43 39.07
C ARG A 170 6.47 10.92 39.29
N LEU A 171 5.20 11.30 39.09
CA LEU A 171 4.47 12.41 39.76
C LEU A 171 3.05 11.89 40.02
N GLU A 172 2.73 11.46 41.25
CA GLU A 172 2.16 12.23 42.36
C GLU A 172 0.67 12.57 42.18
N LYS A 173 -0.09 12.10 43.18
CA LYS A 173 -1.52 12.31 43.37
C LYS A 173 -1.74 13.65 44.11
N ASP A 174 -3.02 14.00 44.17
CA ASP A 174 -3.71 14.82 45.19
C ASP A 174 -4.09 16.25 44.73
N GLY A 175 -5.39 16.56 44.84
CA GLY A 175 -5.91 17.92 44.82
C GLY A 175 -7.34 18.07 44.27
N ASP A 176 -8.31 18.06 45.19
CA ASP A 176 -9.67 18.67 45.20
C ASP A 176 -10.50 18.77 43.89
#